data_AF-A0A1Q7BA23-F1
#
_entry.id   AF-A0A1Q7BA23-F1
#
_cell.length_a   1.000
_cell.length_b   1.000
_cell.length_c   1.000
_cell.angle_alpha   90.00
_cell.angle_beta   90.00
_cell.angle_gamma   90.00
#
_symmetry.space_group_name_H-M   'P 1'
#
loop_
_entity.id
_entity.type
_entity.pdbx_description
1 polymer ?
#
loop_
_entity_poly.entity_id
_entity_poly.type
_entity_poly.pdbx_seq_one_letter_code
_entity_poly.pdbx_strand_id
1 'polypeptide(L)' 'MRFRLKVESFLTESQVSFVCNCGEEIVMEVKPEMEYNIACPKCAQEYRFFGQSVLRAKSD' A
#
# COMPACT_ATOMS: atom_id res chain seq x y z
N MET A 1 10.34 11.25 -6.80
CA MET A 1 9.90 9.95 -7.35
C MET A 1 8.40 9.84 -7.12
N ARG A 2 7.60 9.57 -8.18
CA ARG A 2 6.12 9.48 -8.11
C ARG A 2 5.73 8.00 -8.18
N PHE A 3 5.17 7.44 -7.11
CA PHE A 3 4.66 6.07 -7.06
C PHE A 3 3.16 6.08 -7.42
N ARG A 4 2.70 5.13 -8.25
CA ARG A 4 1.28 4.94 -8.57
C ARG A 4 0.76 3.76 -7.76
N LEU A 5 0.04 4.04 -6.68
CA LEU A 5 -0.80 3.07 -5.97
C LEU A 5 -2.13 2.97 -6.72
N LYS A 6 -2.63 1.76 -6.93
CA LYS A 6 -3.96 1.51 -7.50
C LYS A 6 -4.74 0.72 -6.45
N VAL A 7 -5.95 1.14 -6.09
CA VAL A 7 -6.66 0.54 -4.95
C VAL A 7 -8.11 0.25 -5.37
N GLU A 8 -8.45 -1.02 -5.54
CA GLU A 8 -9.83 -1.47 -5.83
C GLU A 8 -10.53 -1.90 -4.54
N SER A 9 -11.80 -1.51 -4.39
CA SER A 9 -12.54 -1.59 -3.13
C SER A 9 -13.87 -2.32 -3.34
N PHE A 10 -14.03 -3.48 -2.70
CA PHE A 10 -15.32 -4.11 -2.48
C PHE A 10 -15.44 -4.49 -0.99
N LEU A 11 -16.29 -3.74 -0.29
CA LEU A 11 -16.90 -4.01 1.03
C LEU A 11 -16.02 -4.10 2.30
N THR A 12 -14.70 -3.89 2.22
CA THR A 12 -13.88 -3.43 3.35
C THR A 12 -12.95 -2.31 2.87
N GLU A 13 -13.08 -1.09 3.40
CA GLU A 13 -12.36 0.15 2.98
C GLU A 13 -10.86 0.15 3.35
N SER A 14 -10.24 -1.02 3.38
CA SER A 14 -8.93 -1.23 3.96
C SER A 14 -7.96 -1.91 3.01
N GLN A 15 -8.31 -2.27 1.78
CA GLN A 15 -7.32 -2.86 0.87
C GLN A 15 -6.47 -1.78 0.18
N VAL A 16 -5.19 -2.03 -0.03
CA VAL A 16 -4.25 -1.17 -0.78
C VAL A 16 -3.41 -2.05 -1.69
N SER A 17 -3.15 -1.60 -2.93
CA SER A 17 -2.11 -2.20 -3.76
C SER A 17 -1.10 -1.17 -4.28
N PHE A 18 0.16 -1.58 -4.33
CA PHE A 18 1.26 -0.80 -4.88
C PHE A 18 2.30 -1.63 -5.57
N VAL A 19 2.98 -1.01 -6.53
CA VAL A 19 4.07 -1.64 -7.27
C VAL A 19 5.40 -1.26 -6.64
N CYS A 20 6.14 -2.27 -6.23
CA CYS A 20 7.53 -2.15 -5.79
C CYS A 20 8.41 -1.68 -6.95
N ASN A 21 9.55 -1.06 -6.66
CA ASN A 21 10.51 -0.62 -7.68
C ASN A 21 11.06 -1.76 -8.54
N CYS A 22 11.03 -3.00 -8.05
CA CYS A 22 11.42 -4.18 -8.83
C CYS A 22 10.33 -4.70 -9.79
N GLY A 23 9.18 -4.01 -9.85
CA GLY A 23 8.02 -4.38 -10.65
C GLY A 23 7.06 -5.38 -9.99
N GLU A 24 7.32 -5.76 -8.73
CA GLU A 24 6.43 -6.66 -7.97
C GLU A 24 5.22 -5.88 -7.44
N GLU A 25 4.02 -6.38 -7.69
CA GLU A 25 2.79 -5.81 -7.12
C GLU A 25 2.53 -6.40 -5.74
N ILE A 26 2.29 -5.52 -4.75
CA ILE A 26 2.00 -5.90 -3.38
C ILE A 26 0.59 -5.43 -3.07
N VAL A 27 -0.28 -6.39 -2.72
CA VAL A 27 -1.67 -6.14 -2.31
C VAL A 27 -1.79 -6.54 -0.85
N MET A 28 -2.32 -5.66 -0.01
CA MET A 28 -2.52 -5.94 1.40
C MET A 28 -3.68 -5.16 2.01
N GLU A 29 -4.18 -5.65 3.14
CA GLU A 29 -5.18 -4.97 3.93
C GLU A 29 -4.52 -4.12 5.02
N VAL A 30 -4.90 -2.85 5.07
CA VAL A 30 -4.39 -1.78 5.92
C VAL A 30 -5.51 -1.18 6.77
N LYS A 31 -5.26 -1.05 8.07
CA LYS A 31 -6.12 -0.34 9.01
C LYS A 31 -5.61 1.10 9.19
N PRO A 32 -6.49 2.11 9.26
CA PRO A 32 -6.08 3.51 9.31
C PRO A 32 -5.20 3.86 10.51
N GLU A 33 -5.44 3.22 11.66
CA GLU A 33 -4.73 3.44 12.92
C GLU A 33 -3.44 2.63 13.06
N MET A 34 -3.13 1.77 12.10
CA MET A 34 -1.95 0.90 12.14
C MET A 34 -0.83 1.44 11.26
N GLU A 35 0.39 1.23 11.75
CA GLU A 35 1.62 1.35 10.96
C GLU A 35 1.97 -0.01 10.37
N TYR A 36 2.34 -0.01 9.09
CA TYR A 36 2.77 -1.19 8.37
C TYR A 36 4.24 -1.05 7.98
N ASN A 37 5.02 -2.08 8.28
CA ASN A 37 6.36 -2.28 7.73
C ASN A 37 6.35 -3.60 6.95
N ILE A 38 6.45 -3.50 5.63
CA ILE A 38 6.45 -4.68 4.77
C ILE A 38 7.72 -4.71 3.91
N ALA A 39 8.29 -5.89 3.77
CA ALA A 39 9.38 -6.14 2.84
C ALA A 39 8.81 -6.71 1.53
N CYS A 40 9.28 -6.20 0.40
CA CYS A 40 8.97 -6.81 -0.89
C CYS A 40 9.53 -8.25 -0.91
N PRO A 41 8.72 -9.27 -1.25
CA PRO A 41 9.15 -10.66 -1.26
C PRO A 41 10.27 -10.95 -2.27
N LYS A 42 10.42 -10.09 -3.29
CA LYS A 42 11.35 -10.31 -4.41
C LYS A 42 12.71 -9.62 -4.22
N CYS A 43 12.71 -8.38 -3.76
CA CYS A 43 13.95 -7.60 -3.62
C CYS A 43 14.29 -7.23 -2.17
N ALA A 44 13.51 -7.72 -1.20
CA ALA A 44 13.66 -7.42 0.22
C ALA A 44 13.61 -5.92 0.57
N GLN A 45 13.11 -5.08 -0.35
CA GLN A 45 12.95 -3.64 -0.12
C GLN A 45 11.87 -3.40 0.95
N GLU A 46 12.22 -2.70 2.01
CA GLU A 46 11.29 -2.34 3.07
C GLU A 46 10.47 -1.09 2.70
N TYR A 47 9.17 -1.16 3.00
CA TYR A 47 8.19 -0.10 2.83
C TYR A 47 7.50 0.15 4.16
N ARG A 48 7.59 1.39 4.63
CA ARG A 48 6.97 1.83 5.87
C ARG A 48 5.94 2.91 5.59
N PHE A 49 4.70 2.69 6.03
CA PHE A 49 3.62 3.67 5.88
C PHE A 49 2.54 3.49 6.95
N PHE A 50 1.81 4.58 7.21
CA PHE A 50 0.61 4.56 8.05
C PHE A 50 -0.62 4.33 7.19
N GLY A 51 -1.52 3.44 7.62
CA GLY A 51 -2.75 3.13 6.87
C GLY A 51 -3.57 4.39 6.55
N GLN A 52 -3.70 5.32 7.49
CA GLN A 52 -4.40 6.60 7.28
C GLN A 52 -3.84 7.42 6.11
N SER A 53 -2.52 7.39 5.90
CA SER A 53 -1.87 8.18 4.85
C SER A 53 -2.13 7.60 3.47
N VAL A 54 -2.29 6.28 3.39
CA VAL A 54 -2.50 5.59 2.10
C VAL A 54 -3.97 5.59 1.71
N LEU A 55 -4.88 5.51 2.68
CA LEU A 55 -6.32 5.60 2.43
C LEU A 55 -6.74 7.03 2.02
N ARG A 56 -6.11 8.07 2.57
CA ARG A 56 -6.39 9.47 2.21
C ARG A 56 -6.01 9.85 0.78
N ALA A 57 -5.12 9.09 0.12
CA ALA A 57 -4.73 9.35 -1.26
C ALA A 57 -5.84 9.06 -2.29
N LYS A 58 -7.00 8.52 -1.89
CA LYS A 58 -8.15 8.24 -2.77
C LYS A 58 -9.10 9.44 -3.02
N SER A 59 -8.97 10.55 -2.29
CA SER A 59 -10.00 11.60 -2.25
C SER A 59 -9.79 12.79 -3.19
N ASP A 60 -8.89 12.71 -4.19
CA ASP A 60 -8.66 13.79 -5.18
C ASP A 60 -8.78 13.29 -6.62
#